data_AF-A0A849PZL2-F1
#
_entry.id   AF-A0A849PZL2-F1
#
_cell.length_a   1.000
_cell.length_b   1.000
_cell.length_c   1.000
_cell.angle_alpha   90.00
_cell.angle_beta   90.00
_cell.angle_gamma   90.00
#
_symmetry.space_group_name_H-M   'P 1'
#
loop_
_entity.id
_entity.type
_entity.pdbx_description
1 polymer ?
#
loop_
_entity_poly.entity_id
_entity_poly.type
_entity_poly.pdbx_seq_one_letter_code
_entity_poly.pdbx_strand_id
1 'polypeptide(L)'
;MYPKITIKELRPLNLEGGYLIDGFPSVGFSSVIATESMIHTSQFKLAGIIDSDIFPPISLIKDGNPNYPTRIFVNEELKVAAFLSHLAVEE
;
A
#
# COMPACT_ATOMS: atom_id res chain seq x y z
N MET A 1 18.01 12.63 -11.86
CA MET A 1 18.33 11.62 -10.84
C MET A 1 17.05 10.83 -10.63
N TYR A 2 17.06 9.51 -10.74
CA TYR A 2 15.83 8.74 -10.49
C TYR A 2 15.52 8.76 -8.98
N PRO A 3 14.24 8.89 -8.61
CA PRO A 3 13.87 8.92 -7.20
C PRO A 3 14.24 7.61 -6.51
N LYS A 4 14.66 7.72 -5.25
CA LYS A 4 15.07 6.55 -4.48
C LYS A 4 13.83 5.96 -3.84
N ILE A 5 13.35 4.84 -4.39
CA ILE A 5 12.25 4.07 -3.79
C ILE A 5 12.86 3.02 -2.86
N THR A 6 12.40 2.99 -1.62
CA THR A 6 12.78 2.00 -0.61
C THR A 6 11.55 1.20 -0.21
N ILE A 7 11.63 -0.12 -0.34
CA ILE A 7 10.61 -1.05 0.15
C ILE A 7 11.15 -1.71 1.41
N LYS A 8 10.41 -1.61 2.52
CA LYS A 8 10.73 -2.29 3.76
C LYS A 8 9.66 -3.35 4.04
N GLU A 9 10.06 -4.60 3.87
CA GLU A 9 9.28 -5.77 4.27
C GLU A 9 9.31 -5.91 5.80
N LEU A 10 8.15 -6.17 6.40
CA LEU A 10 7.99 -6.27 7.86
C LEU A 10 8.01 -7.72 8.35
N ARG A 11 7.77 -8.67 7.46
CA ARG A 11 7.69 -10.11 7.73
C ARG A 11 7.93 -10.87 6.42
N PRO A 12 8.48 -12.09 6.45
CA PRO A 12 8.62 -12.92 5.25
C PRO A 12 7.26 -13.18 4.58
N LEU A 13 7.24 -13.20 3.26
CA LEU A 13 6.06 -13.37 2.41
C LEU A 13 6.32 -14.42 1.32
N ASN A 14 5.32 -15.24 1.00
CA ASN A 14 5.34 -16.04 -0.22
C ASN A 14 4.05 -15.84 -1.02
N LEU A 15 4.15 -15.14 -2.15
CA LEU A 15 3.06 -14.86 -3.07
C LEU A 15 3.38 -15.36 -4.48
N GLU A 16 4.20 -16.41 -4.61
CA GLU A 16 4.58 -16.96 -5.91
C GLU A 16 3.34 -17.40 -6.73
N GLY A 17 3.26 -16.89 -7.96
CA GLY A 17 2.11 -17.07 -8.86
C GLY A 17 0.87 -16.25 -8.49
N GLY A 18 1.02 -15.29 -7.58
CA GLY A 18 -0.06 -14.42 -7.10
C GLY A 18 -0.34 -13.19 -7.96
N TYR A 19 -1.21 -12.32 -7.43
CA TYR A 19 -1.62 -11.07 -8.06
C TYR A 19 -1.18 -9.86 -7.24
N LEU A 20 -0.92 -8.75 -7.92
CA LEU A 20 -0.67 -7.45 -7.31
C LEU A 20 -1.77 -6.48 -7.71
N ILE A 21 -2.34 -5.80 -6.72
CA ILE A 21 -3.31 -4.72 -6.90
C ILE A 21 -2.61 -3.39 -6.67
N ASP A 22 -2.76 -2.48 -7.63
CA ASP A 22 -2.34 -1.10 -7.51
C ASP A 22 -3.51 -0.24 -6.99
N GLY A 23 -3.42 0.15 -5.72
CA GLY A 23 -4.37 1.03 -5.04
C GLY A 23 -3.85 2.44 -4.83
N PHE A 24 -2.99 2.96 -5.71
CA PHE A 24 -2.67 4.39 -5.75
C PHE A 24 -3.85 5.22 -6.28
N PRO A 25 -4.00 6.50 -5.91
CA PRO A 25 -5.16 7.32 -6.29
C PRO A 25 -5.37 7.44 -7.80
N SER A 26 -6.55 7.02 -8.26
CA SER A 26 -7.05 7.24 -9.62
C SER A 26 -8.14 8.33 -9.64
N VAL A 27 -8.70 8.62 -10.82
CA VAL A 27 -9.84 9.54 -10.97
C VAL A 27 -10.96 9.17 -9.99
N GLY A 28 -11.34 10.14 -9.16
CA GLY A 28 -12.39 9.97 -8.15
C GLY A 28 -12.02 9.07 -6.97
N PHE A 29 -10.73 8.78 -6.74
CA PHE A 29 -10.23 7.91 -5.67
C PHE A 29 -10.79 6.47 -5.72
N SER A 30 -11.32 6.03 -6.86
CA SER A 30 -12.00 4.75 -7.00
C SER A 30 -11.09 3.56 -6.69
N SER A 31 -9.82 3.60 -7.11
CA SER A 31 -8.80 2.60 -6.80
C SER A 31 -8.52 2.47 -5.30
N VAL A 32 -8.36 3.60 -4.59
CA VAL A 32 -8.09 3.65 -3.14
C VAL A 32 -9.29 3.11 -2.38
N ILE A 33 -10.50 3.54 -2.72
CA ILE A 33 -11.74 3.08 -2.07
C ILE A 33 -11.93 1.57 -2.28
N ALA A 34 -11.76 1.08 -3.51
CA ALA A 34 -11.90 -0.34 -3.81
C ALA A 34 -10.84 -1.18 -3.06
N THR A 35 -9.59 -0.74 -3.06
CA THR A 35 -8.48 -1.42 -2.39
C THR A 35 -8.66 -1.41 -0.87
N GLU A 36 -9.03 -0.28 -0.28
CA GLU A 36 -9.27 -0.16 1.16
C GLU A 36 -10.47 -1.02 1.59
N SER A 37 -11.57 -1.03 0.83
CA SER A 37 -12.70 -1.93 1.06
C SER A 37 -12.30 -3.41 1.04
N MET A 38 -11.49 -3.81 0.06
CA MET A 38 -10.98 -5.18 -0.05
C MET A 38 -10.10 -5.55 1.14
N ILE A 39 -9.19 -4.66 1.55
CA ILE A 39 -8.31 -4.87 2.70
C ILE A 39 -9.13 -5.07 3.97
N HIS A 40 -10.15 -4.24 4.19
CA HIS A 40 -11.02 -4.30 5.37
C HIS A 40 -11.91 -5.54 5.41
N THR A 41 -12.35 -6.05 4.25
CA THR A 41 -13.33 -7.16 4.17
C THR A 41 -12.67 -8.53 4.02
N SER A 42 -11.45 -8.60 3.48
CA SER A 42 -10.80 -9.85 3.05
C SER A 42 -9.53 -10.19 3.83
N GLN A 43 -9.47 -9.83 5.12
CA GLN A 43 -8.41 -10.21 6.08
C GLN A 43 -6.97 -9.93 5.62
N PHE A 44 -6.76 -8.89 4.82
CA PHE A 44 -5.42 -8.49 4.43
C PHE A 44 -4.63 -8.01 5.66
N LYS A 45 -3.33 -8.32 5.68
CA LYS A 45 -2.42 -7.92 6.76
C LYS A 45 -1.33 -7.02 6.22
N LEU A 46 -0.92 -6.03 7.01
CA LEU A 46 0.23 -5.20 6.69
C LEU A 46 1.49 -6.09 6.58
N ALA A 47 2.23 -5.92 5.48
CA ALA A 47 3.37 -6.74 5.13
C ALA A 47 4.61 -5.91 4.77
N GLY A 48 4.41 -4.65 4.37
CA GLY A 48 5.51 -3.77 4.02
C GLY A 48 5.09 -2.31 3.97
N ILE A 49 6.10 -1.45 3.86
CA ILE A 49 5.96 -0.03 3.59
C ILE A 49 6.78 0.33 2.35
N ILE A 50 6.30 1.32 1.59
CA ILE A 50 7.03 1.91 0.48
C ILE A 50 7.32 3.36 0.88
N ASP A 51 8.58 3.75 0.79
CA ASP A 51 9.06 5.09 1.15
C ASP A 51 9.92 5.66 0.02
N SER A 52 9.88 6.97 -0.17
CA SER A 52 10.64 7.66 -1.20
C SER A 52 10.71 9.15 -0.94
N ASP A 53 11.78 9.77 -1.43
CA ASP A 53 11.98 11.22 -1.45
C ASP A 53 10.95 11.99 -2.29
N ILE A 54 10.19 11.32 -3.16
CA ILE A 54 9.08 11.93 -3.91
C ILE A 54 7.79 12.03 -3.12
N PHE A 55 7.65 11.27 -2.03
CA PHE A 55 6.45 11.35 -1.21
C PHE A 55 6.54 12.58 -0.30
N PRO A 56 5.46 13.38 -0.16
CA PRO A 56 5.41 14.43 0.83
C PRO A 56 5.70 13.88 2.24
N PRO A 57 6.44 14.61 3.09
CA PRO A 57 6.86 14.15 4.42
C PRO A 57 5.72 14.21 5.43
N ILE A 58 4.70 13.37 5.23
CA ILE A 58 3.48 13.32 6.06
C ILE A 58 3.26 11.94 6.66
N SER A 59 2.54 11.91 7.78
CA SER A 59 2.03 10.68 8.40
C SER A 59 0.52 10.60 8.23
N LEU A 60 0.00 9.42 7.90
CA LEU A 60 -1.42 9.14 7.91
C LEU A 60 -1.85 8.71 9.31
N ILE A 61 -2.79 9.41 9.94
CA ILE A 61 -3.38 8.98 11.21
C ILE A 61 -4.55 8.06 10.92
N LYS A 62 -4.46 6.79 11.36
CA LYS A 62 -5.55 5.81 11.30
C LYS A 62 -5.68 5.13 12.65
N ASP A 63 -6.90 5.07 13.18
CA ASP A 63 -7.20 4.50 14.50
C ASP A 63 -6.31 5.06 15.62
N GLY A 64 -6.04 6.38 15.57
CA GLY A 64 -5.19 7.08 16.54
C GLY A 64 -3.68 6.84 16.39
N ASN A 65 -3.25 6.03 15.41
CA ASN A 65 -1.85 5.68 15.21
C ASN A 65 -1.27 6.32 13.93
N PRO A 66 -0.04 6.86 13.97
CA PRO A 66 0.64 7.34 12.78
C PRO A 66 1.10 6.16 11.91
N ASN A 67 0.91 6.30 10.60
CA ASN A 67 1.24 5.31 9.59
C ASN A 67 1.98 5.96 8.42
N TYR A 68 2.82 5.16 7.75
CA TYR A 68 3.38 5.52 6.46
C TYR A 68 2.24 5.68 5.43
N PRO A 69 2.34 6.66 4.51
CA PRO A 69 1.27 6.94 3.58
C PRO A 69 1.10 5.86 2.51
N THR A 70 2.18 5.17 2.12
CA THR A 70 2.15 4.06 1.17
C THR A 70 2.51 2.75 1.86
N ARG A 71 1.59 1.79 1.83
CA ARG A 71 1.69 0.51 2.55
C ARG A 71 1.38 -0.67 1.63
N ILE A 72 1.98 -1.81 1.94
CA ILE A 72 1.75 -3.08 1.27
C ILE A 72 0.94 -3.98 2.19
N PHE A 73 -0.23 -4.37 1.74
CA PHE A 73 -1.11 -5.31 2.40
C PHE A 73 -1.14 -6.62 1.63
N VAL A 74 -1.24 -7.75 2.32
CA VAL A 74 -1.25 -9.06 1.67
C VAL A 74 -2.32 -9.98 2.25
N ASN A 75 -2.88 -10.81 1.38
CA ASN A 75 -3.62 -12.01 1.74
C ASN A 75 -2.89 -13.20 1.10
N GLU A 76 -2.23 -14.02 1.92
CA GLU A 76 -1.43 -15.16 1.45
C GLU A 76 -2.30 -16.34 1.00
N GLU A 77 -3.51 -16.50 1.54
CA GLU A 77 -4.46 -17.54 1.13
C GLU A 77 -4.93 -17.31 -0.30
N LEU A 78 -5.23 -16.05 -0.65
CA LEU A 78 -5.60 -15.62 -1.99
C LEU A 78 -4.38 -15.39 -2.90
N LYS A 79 -3.16 -15.40 -2.34
CA LYS A 79 -1.92 -14.97 -2.99
C LYS A 79 -2.04 -13.58 -3.63
N VAL A 80 -2.58 -12.62 -2.90
CA VAL A 80 -2.76 -11.23 -3.38
C VAL A 80 -1.96 -10.26 -2.52
N ALA A 81 -1.16 -9.41 -3.16
CA ALA A 81 -0.63 -8.19 -2.58
C ALA A 81 -1.44 -6.99 -3.07
N ALA A 82 -1.57 -5.96 -2.24
CA ALA A 82 -2.19 -4.70 -2.57
C ALA A 82 -1.31 -3.55 -2.08
N PHE A 83 -0.97 -2.64 -2.97
CA PHE A 83 -0.43 -1.34 -2.60
C PHE A 83 -1.60 -0.43 -2.25
N LEU A 84 -1.53 0.26 -1.12
CA LEU A 84 -2.50 1.27 -0.73
C LEU A 84 -1.73 2.57 -0.45
N SER A 85 -2.01 3.59 -1.24
CA SER A 85 -1.52 4.95 -1.00
C SER A 85 -2.67 5.94 -1.05
N HIS A 86 -2.72 6.82 -0.06
CA HIS A 86 -3.64 7.97 -0.05
C HIS A 86 -3.01 9.21 -0.72
N LEU A 87 -1.79 9.08 -1.23
CA LEU A 87 -1.03 10.15 -1.87
C LEU A 87 -1.07 10.02 -3.38
N ALA A 88 -1.49 11.10 -4.04
CA ALA A 88 -1.18 11.25 -5.45
C ALA A 88 0.31 11.59 -5.58
N VAL A 89 1.03 10.81 -6.37
CA VAL A 89 2.39 11.17 -6.77
C VAL A 89 2.22 12.13 -7.94
N GLU A 90 2.45 13.41 -7.71
CA GLU A 90 2.51 14.40 -8.79
C GLU A 90 3.83 14.20 -9.56
N GLU A 91 3.75 14.18 -10.89
CA GLU A 91 4.92 14.08 -11.78
C GLU A 91 5.79 15.35 -11.76
#